data_AF-A0A9W9YC13-F1
#
_entry.id   AF-A0A9W9YC13-F1
#
_cell.length_a   1.000
_cell.length_b   1.000
_cell.length_c   1.000
_cell.angle_alpha   90.00
_cell.angle_beta   90.00
_cell.angle_gamma   90.00
#
_symmetry.space_group_name_H-M   'P 1'
#
loop_
_entity.id
_entity.type
_entity.pdbx_description
1 polymer ?
#
loop_
_entity_poly.entity_id
_entity_poly.type
_entity_poly.pdbx_seq_one_letter_code
_entity_poly.pdbx_strand_id
1 'polypeptide(L)'
;MAESLQKLQASRAGYRADLTQTLKKSTKIMAKETPSEIDLVSLKNIVEQLARKKTHFNRARRKNRCCDRGTRANLNKEIFDTEVIQEDIDETSSQISRFIHYAVSVKKPPPNTPPQ
;
A
#
# COMPACT_ATOMS: atom_id res chain seq x y z
N MET A 1 -6.49 -16.33 24.80
CA MET A 1 -5.22 -15.97 24.11
C MET A 1 -5.15 -16.50 22.67
N ALA A 2 -5.52 -17.75 22.39
CA ALA A 2 -5.52 -18.31 21.03
C ALA A 2 -6.50 -17.62 20.05
N GLU A 3 -7.72 -17.29 20.50
CA GLU A 3 -8.72 -16.62 19.64
C GLU A 3 -8.31 -15.22 19.19
N SER A 4 -7.62 -14.46 20.04
CA SER A 4 -7.11 -13.12 19.70
C SER A 4 -5.99 -13.20 18.65
N LEU A 5 -5.16 -14.25 18.74
CA LEU A 5 -4.08 -14.54 17.79
C LEU A 5 -4.62 -14.96 16.43
N GLN A 6 -5.59 -15.88 16.39
CA GLN A 6 -6.25 -16.29 15.14
C GLN A 6 -6.97 -15.13 14.45
N LYS A 7 -7.67 -14.27 15.20
CA LYS A 7 -8.31 -13.06 14.65
C LYS A 7 -7.28 -12.11 14.03
N LEU A 8 -6.10 -11.97 14.64
CA LEU A 8 -5.02 -11.15 14.10
C LEU A 8 -4.46 -11.72 12.81
N GLN A 9 -4.20 -13.03 12.77
CA GLN A 9 -3.69 -13.73 11.60
C GLN A 9 -4.67 -13.70 10.43
N ALA A 10 -5.96 -13.92 10.69
CA ALA A 10 -7.00 -13.80 9.66
C ALA A 10 -7.10 -12.36 9.12
N SER A 11 -7.02 -11.36 10.00
CA SER A 11 -7.01 -9.95 9.60
C SER A 11 -5.82 -9.61 8.69
N ARG A 12 -4.64 -10.18 8.95
CA ARG A 12 -3.43 -10.00 8.13
C ARG A 12 -3.48 -10.74 6.80
N ALA A 13 -3.99 -11.96 6.79
CA ALA A 13 -4.17 -12.73 5.55
C ALA A 13 -5.14 -12.01 4.60
N GLY A 14 -6.28 -11.54 5.12
CA GLY A 14 -7.22 -10.71 4.35
C GLY A 14 -6.57 -9.43 3.85
N TYR A 15 -5.68 -8.84 4.64
CA TYR A 15 -4.92 -7.67 4.24
C TYR A 15 -3.96 -7.92 3.08
N ARG A 16 -3.16 -9.00 3.15
CA ARG A 16 -2.25 -9.39 2.07
C ARG A 16 -3.00 -9.68 0.77
N ALA A 17 -4.16 -10.32 0.86
CA ALA A 17 -5.02 -10.57 -0.29
C ALA A 17 -5.50 -9.26 -0.94
N ASP A 18 -5.96 -8.31 -0.13
CA ASP A 18 -6.40 -6.99 -0.60
C ASP A 18 -5.24 -6.18 -1.20
N LEU A 19 -4.06 -6.18 -0.58
CA LEU A 19 -2.84 -5.57 -1.11
C LEU A 19 -2.51 -6.15 -2.50
N THR A 20 -2.55 -7.48 -2.61
CA THR A 20 -2.25 -8.18 -3.87
C THR A 20 -3.24 -7.80 -4.97
N GLN A 21 -4.53 -7.67 -4.63
CA GLN A 21 -5.55 -7.26 -5.59
C GLN A 21 -5.38 -5.78 -6.00
N THR A 22 -5.06 -4.93 -5.03
CA THR A 22 -4.78 -3.50 -5.23
C THR A 22 -3.56 -3.32 -6.14
N LEU A 23 -2.50 -4.08 -5.90
CA LEU A 23 -1.30 -4.15 -6.73
C LEU A 23 -1.67 -4.55 -8.16
N LYS A 24 -2.35 -5.67 -8.36
CA LYS A 24 -2.80 -6.10 -9.70
C LYS A 24 -3.59 -5.02 -10.44
N LYS A 25 -4.49 -4.32 -9.75
CA LYS A 25 -5.26 -3.22 -10.34
C LYS A 25 -4.36 -2.05 -10.71
N SER A 26 -3.43 -1.66 -9.83
CA SER A 26 -2.48 -0.59 -10.10
C SER A 26 -1.55 -0.92 -11.26
N THR A 27 -0.97 -2.12 -11.30
CA THR A 27 -0.11 -2.59 -12.40
C THR A 27 -0.85 -2.60 -13.73
N LYS A 28 -2.12 -3.03 -13.75
CA LYS A 28 -2.95 -3.01 -14.97
C LYS A 28 -3.18 -1.58 -15.48
N ILE A 29 -3.33 -0.61 -14.58
CA ILE A 29 -3.45 0.80 -14.95
C ILE A 29 -2.09 1.34 -15.43
N MET A 30 -1.01 1.00 -14.74
CA MET A 30 0.35 1.43 -15.07
C MET A 30 0.87 0.85 -16.39
N ALA A 31 0.35 -0.31 -16.81
CA ALA A 31 0.68 -0.93 -18.09
C ALA A 31 -0.04 -0.28 -19.29
N LYS A 32 -0.97 0.66 -19.07
CA LYS A 32 -1.59 1.41 -20.16
C LYS A 32 -0.59 2.45 -20.68
N GLU A 33 -0.39 2.49 -22.00
CA GLU A 33 0.44 3.51 -22.65
C GLU A 33 -0.06 4.93 -22.37
N THR A 34 -1.38 5.13 -22.36
CA THR A 34 -2.02 6.40 -22.06
C THR A 34 -3.07 6.24 -20.95
N PRO A 35 -2.67 6.38 -19.67
CA PRO A 35 -3.61 6.35 -18.56
C PRO A 35 -4.56 7.55 -18.62
N SER A 36 -5.86 7.26 -18.51
CA SER A 36 -6.91 8.29 -18.47
C SER A 36 -6.87 9.09 -17.16
N GLU A 37 -7.59 10.20 -17.09
CA GLU A 37 -7.72 10.96 -15.83
C GLU A 37 -8.39 10.12 -14.72
N ILE A 38 -9.39 9.31 -15.10
CA ILE A 38 -10.08 8.38 -14.19
C ILE A 38 -9.11 7.32 -13.64
N ASP A 39 -8.19 6.85 -14.48
CA ASP A 39 -7.12 5.92 -14.08
C ASP A 39 -6.19 6.55 -13.04
N LEU A 40 -5.78 7.82 -13.25
CA LEU A 40 -4.93 8.55 -12.31
C LEU A 40 -5.65 8.84 -10.98
N VAL A 41 -6.94 9.19 -11.02
CA VAL A 41 -7.77 9.34 -9.80
C VAL A 41 -7.89 8.01 -9.06
N SER A 42 -8.06 6.91 -9.80
CA SER A 42 -8.11 5.57 -9.21
C SER A 42 -6.79 5.20 -8.51
N LEU A 43 -5.65 5.50 -9.14
CA LEU A 43 -4.33 5.29 -8.53
C LEU A 43 -4.11 6.17 -7.28
N LYS A 44 -4.55 7.43 -7.30
CA LYS A 44 -4.50 8.31 -6.11
C LYS A 44 -5.34 7.75 -4.96
N ASN A 45 -6.56 7.29 -5.25
CA ASN A 45 -7.43 6.67 -4.24
C ASN A 45 -6.80 5.39 -3.67
N ILE A 46 -6.13 4.59 -4.50
CA ILE A 46 -5.37 3.43 -4.05
C ILE A 46 -4.28 3.83 -3.04
N VAL A 47 -3.48 4.84 -3.35
CA VAL A 47 -2.43 5.34 -2.43
C VAL A 47 -3.04 5.83 -1.11
N GLU A 48 -4.17 6.54 -1.17
CA GLU A 48 -4.84 7.02 0.03
C GLU A 48 -5.37 5.87 0.91
N GLN A 49 -5.96 4.84 0.29
CA GLN A 49 -6.42 3.65 1.00
C GLN A 49 -5.26 2.91 1.66
N LEU A 50 -4.13 2.77 0.97
CA LEU A 50 -2.89 2.19 1.50
C LEU A 50 -2.37 2.97 2.72
N ALA A 51 -2.37 4.30 2.67
CA ALA A 51 -1.95 5.16 3.78
C ALA A 51 -2.86 5.04 5.02
N ARG A 52 -4.20 5.02 4.81
CA ARG A 52 -5.18 4.81 5.89
C ARG A 52 -5.00 3.45 6.54
N LYS A 53 -4.75 2.43 5.73
CA LYS A 53 -4.51 1.06 6.19
C LYS A 53 -3.21 0.92 6.99
N LYS A 54 -2.11 1.53 6.54
CA LYS A 54 -0.84 1.60 7.29
C LYS A 54 -1.04 2.23 8.68
N THR A 55 -1.83 3.30 8.75
CA THR A 55 -2.19 3.96 10.02
C THR A 55 -2.93 3.01 10.96
N HIS A 56 -3.89 2.25 10.43
CA HIS A 56 -4.62 1.23 11.20
C HIS A 56 -3.69 0.13 11.74
N PHE A 57 -2.75 -0.35 10.92
CA PHE A 57 -1.75 -1.35 11.32
C PHE A 57 -0.84 -0.85 12.45
N ASN A 58 -0.36 0.39 12.35
CA ASN A 58 0.45 1.00 13.40
C ASN A 58 -0.31 1.13 14.72
N ARG A 59 -1.60 1.47 14.67
CA ARG A 59 -2.46 1.53 15.85
C ARG A 59 -2.66 0.14 16.47
N ALA A 60 -2.91 -0.88 15.66
CA ALA A 60 -3.03 -2.26 16.12
C ALA A 60 -1.72 -2.80 16.73
N ARG A 61 -0.57 -2.52 16.10
CA ARG A 61 0.77 -2.89 16.59
C ARG A 61 1.07 -2.27 17.95
N ARG A 62 0.70 -1.00 18.17
CA ARG A 62 0.87 -0.32 19.47
C ARG A 62 -0.01 -0.94 20.56
N LYS A 63 -1.27 -1.25 20.24
CA LYS A 63 -2.19 -1.89 21.18
C LYS A 63 -1.72 -3.28 21.60
N ASN A 64 -1.22 -4.09 20.67
CA ASN A 64 -0.70 -5.43 20.98
C ASN A 64 0.61 -5.40 21.77
N ARG A 65 1.52 -4.45 21.49
CA ARG A 65 2.77 -4.30 22.27
C ARG A 65 2.52 -3.95 23.74
N CYS A 66 1.41 -3.29 24.07
CA CYS A 66 1.05 -2.98 25.46
C CYS A 66 0.43 -4.16 26.23
N CYS A 67 -0.14 -5.16 25.55
CA CYS A 67 -0.99 -6.17 26.21
C CYS A 67 -0.32 -7.53 26.44
N ASP A 68 0.88 -7.81 25.90
CA ASP A 68 1.34 -9.19 25.75
C ASP A 68 2.79 -9.41 26.19
N ARG A 69 2.99 -9.83 27.45
CA ARG A 69 4.27 -10.32 28.00
C ARG A 69 4.39 -11.85 27.94
N GLY A 70 3.39 -12.57 27.43
CA GLY A 70 3.22 -14.01 27.68
C GLY A 70 3.87 -14.97 26.67
N THR A 71 4.03 -14.60 25.39
CA THR A 71 4.53 -15.57 24.37
C THR A 71 5.50 -14.93 23.37
N ARG A 72 6.76 -14.76 23.78
CA ARG A 72 7.81 -14.04 23.04
C ARG A 72 8.02 -14.52 21.58
N ALA A 73 7.91 -15.83 21.33
CA ALA A 73 8.16 -16.40 19.99
C ALA A 73 7.04 -16.09 18.97
N ASN A 74 5.77 -16.23 19.37
CA ASN A 74 4.63 -15.88 18.50
C ASN A 74 4.55 -14.37 18.27
N LEU A 75 4.86 -13.56 19.28
CA LEU A 75 4.94 -12.10 19.15
C LEU A 75 6.02 -11.67 18.14
N ASN A 76 7.20 -12.29 18.15
CA ASN A 76 8.27 -11.95 17.21
C ASN A 76 7.89 -12.26 15.76
N LYS A 77 7.31 -13.44 15.50
CA LYS A 77 6.77 -13.78 14.17
C LYS A 77 5.70 -12.78 13.73
N GLU A 78 4.83 -12.39 14.65
CA GLU A 78 3.76 -11.45 14.36
C GLU A 78 4.27 -10.01 14.13
N ILE A 79 5.32 -9.58 14.82
CA ILE A 79 5.96 -8.28 14.58
C ILE A 79 6.61 -8.27 13.19
N PHE A 80 7.37 -9.32 12.87
CA PHE A 80 8.03 -9.47 11.58
C PHE A 80 7.02 -9.45 10.42
N ASP A 81 5.94 -10.23 10.51
CA ASP A 81 4.91 -10.27 9.45
C ASP A 81 4.22 -8.91 9.24
N THR A 82 4.13 -8.10 10.32
CA THR A 82 3.62 -6.72 10.22
C THR A 82 4.60 -5.79 9.52
N GLU A 83 5.89 -5.93 9.77
CA GLU A 83 6.92 -5.10 9.16
C GLU A 83 7.00 -5.35 7.66
N VAL A 84 6.99 -6.62 7.25
CA VAL A 84 6.90 -7.01 5.83
C VAL A 84 5.69 -6.38 5.15
N ILE A 85 4.50 -6.45 5.78
CA ILE A 85 3.29 -5.83 5.23
C ILE A 85 3.45 -4.30 5.13
N GLN A 86 4.11 -3.65 6.08
CA GLN A 86 4.35 -2.20 6.02
C GLN A 86 5.30 -1.82 4.89
N GLU A 87 6.36 -2.59 4.70
CA GLU A 87 7.32 -2.42 3.60
C GLU A 87 6.63 -2.59 2.24
N ASP A 88 5.81 -3.64 2.07
CA ASP A 88 5.03 -3.85 0.85
C ASP A 88 4.11 -2.66 0.53
N ILE A 89 3.45 -2.10 1.56
CA ILE A 89 2.60 -0.91 1.40
C ILE A 89 3.43 0.30 0.93
N ASP A 90 4.57 0.53 1.56
CA ASP A 90 5.43 1.68 1.27
C ASP A 90 6.01 1.58 -0.13
N GLU A 91 6.51 0.41 -0.51
CA GLU A 91 7.04 0.17 -1.86
C GLU A 91 5.95 0.36 -2.91
N THR A 92 4.79 -0.27 -2.72
CA THR A 92 3.64 -0.14 -3.65
C THR A 92 3.21 1.32 -3.80
N SER A 93 3.08 2.03 -2.67
CA SER A 93 2.66 3.43 -2.67
C SER A 93 3.68 4.32 -3.41
N SER A 94 4.97 4.05 -3.22
CA SER A 94 6.06 4.75 -3.89
C SER A 94 6.04 4.50 -5.40
N GLN A 95 5.87 3.25 -5.84
CA GLN A 95 5.76 2.91 -7.26
C GLN A 95 4.60 3.62 -7.94
N ILE A 96 3.41 3.60 -7.32
CA ILE A 96 2.22 4.27 -7.85
C ILE A 96 2.42 5.79 -7.86
N SER A 97 3.00 6.36 -6.80
CA SER A 97 3.25 7.80 -6.71
C SER A 97 4.22 8.27 -7.81
N ARG A 98 5.32 7.53 -8.03
CA ARG A 98 6.28 7.80 -9.11
C ARG A 98 5.60 7.73 -10.48
N PHE A 99 4.75 6.73 -10.71
CA PHE A 99 4.03 6.61 -11.97
C PHE A 99 3.08 7.78 -12.20
N ILE A 100 2.30 8.18 -11.19
CA ILE A 100 1.42 9.36 -11.30
C ILE A 100 2.25 10.61 -11.61
N HIS A 101 3.38 10.80 -10.93
CA HIS A 101 4.26 11.94 -11.17
C HIS A 101 4.79 11.95 -12.61
N TYR A 102 5.20 10.80 -13.13
CA TYR A 102 5.64 10.65 -14.51
C TYR A 102 4.50 10.92 -15.50
N ALA A 103 3.35 10.26 -15.35
CA ALA A 103 2.20 10.40 -16.24
C ALA A 103 1.65 11.84 -16.28
N VAL A 104 1.72 12.58 -15.18
CA VAL A 104 1.34 14.01 -15.13
C VAL A 104 2.42 14.89 -15.75
N SER A 105 3.70 14.56 -15.59
CA SER A 105 4.81 15.32 -16.17
C SER A 105 4.89 15.20 -17.70
N VAL A 106 4.57 14.03 -18.25
CA VAL A 106 4.52 13.82 -19.72
C VAL A 106 3.37 14.59 -20.39
N LYS A 107 2.33 14.96 -19.63
CA LYS A 107 1.23 15.81 -20.12
C LYS A 107 1.58 17.30 -20.20
N LYS A 108 2.77 17.74 -19.77
CA LYS A 108 3.26 19.09 -20.09
C LYS A 108 3.87 19.04 -21.50
N PRO A 109 3.28 19.69 -22.51
CA PRO A 109 3.95 19.84 -23.79
C PRO A 109 5.27 20.61 -23.57
N PRO A 110 6.33 20.30 -24.34
CA PRO A 110 7.53 21.13 -24.35
C PRO A 110 7.10 22.59 -24.64
N PRO A 111 7.70 23.60 -23.97
CA PRO A 111 7.41 24.99 -24.29
C PRO A 111 7.72 25.20 -25.77
N ASN A 112 6.70 25.61 -26.52
CA ASN A 112 6.71 25.83 -27.96
C ASN A 112 8.07 26.35 -28.47
N THR A 113 8.74 25.57 -29.31
CA THR A 113 9.77 26.11 -30.21
C THR A 113 9.03 26.98 -31.24
N PRO A 114 9.33 28.29 -31.36
CA PRO A 114 8.72 29.12 -32.41
C PRO A 114 9.21 28.65 -33.79
N PRO A 115 8.35 28.66 -34.83
CA PRO A 115 8.77 28.34 -36.18
C PRO A 115 9.70 29.43 -36.71
N GLN A 116 10.86 29.02 -37.24
CA GLN A 116 11.70 29.82 -38.14
C GLN A 116 11.44 29.38 -39.58
#